data_AF-A0A3N5ELA4-F1
#
_entry.id   AF-A0A3N5ELA4-F1
#
_cell.length_a   1.000
_cell.length_b   1.000
_cell.length_c   1.000
_cell.angle_alpha   90.00
_cell.angle_beta   90.00
_cell.angle_gamma   90.00
#
_symmetry.space_group_name_H-M   'P 1'
#
loop_
_entity.id
_entity.type
_entity.pdbx_description
1 polymer ?
#
loop_
_entity_poly.entity_id
_entity_poly.type
_entity_poly.pdbx_seq_one_letter_code
_entity_poly.pdbx_strand_id
1 'polypeptide(L)' 'MRKNLILSSLLLCAATSMWGQPATASENWVGSWKLNAAKSHFGSDAAMRAETLKFEATPDGIKLTSVGTDPKG' A
#
# COMPACT_ATOMS: atom_id res chain seq x y z
N MET A 1 -7.15 -23.63 -42.37
CA MET A 1 -7.65 -22.35 -41.79
C MET A 1 -7.87 -22.43 -40.27
N ARG A 2 -8.61 -23.41 -39.73
CA ARG A 2 -8.85 -23.56 -38.27
C ARG A 2 -7.59 -23.69 -37.40
N LYS A 3 -6.58 -24.45 -37.86
CA LYS A 3 -5.28 -24.61 -37.15
C LYS A 3 -4.55 -23.26 -36.99
N ASN A 4 -4.52 -22.45 -38.04
CA ASN A 4 -3.88 -21.13 -38.01
C ASN A 4 -4.64 -20.18 -37.08
N LEU A 5 -5.97 -20.27 -37.04
CA LEU A 5 -6.80 -19.46 -36.14
C LEU A 5 -6.53 -19.76 -34.65
N ILE A 6 -6.35 -21.04 -34.31
CA ILE A 6 -6.03 -21.48 -32.93
C ILE A 6 -4.62 -21.03 -32.53
N LEU A 7 -3.65 -21.15 -33.44
CA LEU A 7 -2.29 -20.66 -33.23
C LEU A 7 -2.24 -19.14 -33.03
N SER A 8 -3.00 -18.39 -33.84
CA SER A 8 -3.13 -16.94 -33.70
C SER A 8 -3.76 -16.53 -32.37
N SER A 9 -4.81 -17.24 -31.90
CA SER A 9 -5.45 -16.89 -30.63
C SER A 9 -4.57 -17.21 -29.43
N LEU A 10 -3.79 -18.29 -29.49
CA LEU A 10 -2.82 -18.61 -28.43
C LEU A 10 -1.71 -17.56 -28.33
N LEU A 11 -1.18 -17.12 -29.48
CA LEU A 11 -0.15 -16.08 -29.54
C LEU A 11 -0.66 -14.73 -29.01
N LEU A 12 -1.92 -14.38 -29.30
CA LEU A 12 -2.53 -13.14 -28.79
C LEU A 12 -2.74 -13.20 -27.26
N CYS A 13 -3.09 -14.36 -26.72
CA CYS A 13 -3.29 -14.57 -25.29
C CYS A 13 -1.96 -14.58 -24.51
N ALA A 14 -0.89 -15.10 -25.11
CA ALA A 14 0.45 -15.05 -24.53
C ALA A 14 1.06 -13.64 -24.56
N ALA A 15 0.69 -12.79 -25.52
CA ALA A 15 1.17 -11.41 -25.60
C ALA A 15 0.51 -10.49 -24.56
N THR A 16 -0.75 -10.75 -24.17
CA THR A 16 -1.49 -9.90 -23.22
C THR A 16 -1.22 -10.23 -21.75
N SER A 17 -0.66 -11.41 -21.43
CA SER A 17 -0.31 -11.79 -20.06
C SER A 17 0.93 -11.09 -19.50
N MET A 18 1.72 -10.41 -20.35
CA MET A 18 2.94 -9.70 -19.93
C MET A 18 2.73 -8.24 -19.48
N TRP A 19 1.51 -7.69 -19.63
CA TRP A 19 1.20 -6.31 -19.24
C TRP A 19 0.34 -6.17 -17.99
N GLY A 20 -0.02 -7.27 -17.35
CA GLY A 20 -0.61 -7.27 -16.02
C GLY A 20 0.45 -7.10 -14.95
N GLN A 21 1.14 -5.96 -14.89
CA GLN A 21 1.90 -5.65 -13.67
C GLN A 21 0.88 -5.42 -12.55
N PRO A 22 0.90 -6.19 -11.44
CA PRO A 22 0.12 -5.81 -10.29
C PRO A 22 0.66 -4.44 -9.87
N ALA A 23 -0.17 -3.40 -9.96
CA ALA A 23 0.11 -2.16 -9.26
C ALA A 23 0.35 -2.55 -7.81
N THR A 24 1.59 -2.43 -7.34
CA THR A 24 2.03 -2.83 -6.01
C THR A 24 1.33 -1.93 -5.01
N ALA A 25 0.14 -2.32 -4.56
CA ALA A 25 -0.64 -1.64 -3.52
C ALA A 25 0.13 -1.50 -2.18
N SER A 26 1.30 -2.13 -2.10
CA SER A 26 2.26 -1.99 -1.01
C SER A 26 2.98 -0.64 -1.02
N GLU A 27 3.22 -0.01 -2.17
CA GLU A 27 4.14 1.13 -2.25
C GLU A 27 3.49 2.46 -1.86
N ASN A 28 2.20 2.63 -2.11
CA ASN A 28 1.49 3.88 -1.83
C ASN A 28 1.36 4.21 -0.34
N TRP A 29 1.68 3.27 0.55
CA TRP A 29 1.71 3.48 2.01
C TRP A 29 3.13 3.72 2.54
N VAL A 30 4.18 3.39 1.77
CA VAL A 30 5.57 3.49 2.21
C VAL A 30 5.94 4.96 2.44
N GLY A 31 6.49 5.25 3.61
CA GLY A 31 6.85 6.60 4.02
C GLY A 31 6.47 6.91 5.45
N SER A 32 6.64 8.18 5.81
CA SER A 32 6.32 8.70 7.14
C SER A 32 5.03 9.53 7.08
N TRP A 33 4.06 9.13 7.89
CA TRP A 33 2.76 9.78 8.01
C TRP A 33 2.65 10.38 9.39
N LYS A 34 2.41 11.68 9.48
CA LYS A 34 2.24 12.37 10.76
C LYS A 34 0.80 12.83 10.89
N LEU A 35 0.16 12.46 12.00
CA LEU A 35 -1.15 12.97 12.34
C LEU A 35 -1.09 14.49 12.57
N ASN A 36 -1.98 15.24 11.93
CA ASN A 36 -2.06 16.68 12.13
C ASN A 36 -2.91 16.99 13.36
N ALA A 37 -2.26 17.06 14.53
CA ALA A 37 -2.94 17.31 15.80
C ALA A 37 -3.82 18.58 15.81
N ALA A 38 -3.47 19.62 15.05
CA ALA A 38 -4.26 20.85 14.98
C ALA A 38 -5.55 20.71 14.16
N LYS A 39 -5.66 19.68 13.31
CA LYS A 39 -6.84 19.39 12.48
C LYS A 39 -7.56 18.11 12.89
N SER A 40 -7.02 17.37 13.84
CA SER A 40 -7.59 16.12 14.33
C SER A 40 -8.47 16.38 15.54
N HIS A 41 -9.61 15.70 15.61
CA HIS A 41 -10.48 15.70 16.78
C HIS A 41 -10.21 14.41 17.57
N PHE A 42 -9.74 14.55 18.80
CA PHE A 42 -9.44 13.41 19.67
C PHE A 42 -10.64 13.13 20.56
N GLY A 43 -11.08 11.87 20.61
CA GLY A 43 -12.02 11.42 21.63
C GLY A 43 -11.45 11.67 23.02
N SER A 44 -12.33 11.84 24.01
CA SER A 44 -11.91 11.97 25.43
C SER A 44 -11.15 10.74 25.95
N ASP A 45 -11.30 9.62 25.26
CA ASP A 45 -10.68 8.32 25.49
C ASP A 45 -9.48 8.05 24.56
N ALA A 46 -9.07 9.03 23.73
CA ALA A 46 -7.98 8.84 22.79
C ALA A 46 -6.68 8.50 23.53
N ALA A 47 -6.10 7.35 23.18
CA ALA A 47 -4.86 6.86 23.77
C ALA A 47 -3.63 7.71 23.40
N MET A 48 -3.70 8.49 22.32
CA MET A 48 -2.59 9.32 21.82
C MET A 48 -3.08 10.66 21.28
N ARG A 49 -2.34 11.74 21.56
CA ARG A 49 -2.60 13.11 21.04
C ARG A 49 -1.79 13.45 19.79
N ALA A 50 -0.73 12.70 19.54
CA ALA A 50 0.07 12.82 18.33
C ALA A 50 0.58 11.42 17.98
N GLU A 51 0.61 11.11 16.69
CA GLU A 51 1.14 9.83 16.19
C GLU A 51 1.87 10.06 14.88
N THR A 52 3.04 9.44 14.76
CA THR A 52 3.81 9.33 13.53
C THR A 52 3.93 7.86 13.18
N LEU A 53 3.39 7.49 12.03
CA LEU A 53 3.49 6.15 11.46
C LEU A 53 4.61 6.14 10.43
N LYS A 54 5.46 5.13 10.45
CA LYS A 54 6.47 4.87 9.44
C LYS A 54 6.23 3.49 8.85
N PHE A 55 5.96 3.45 7.56
CA PHE A 55 5.83 2.21 6.81
C PHE A 55 7.07 2.02 5.96
N GLU A 56 7.79 0.92 6.18
CA GLU A 56 9.01 0.58 5.47
C GLU A 56 8.76 -0.69 4.65
N ALA A 57 9.08 -0.63 3.35
CA ALA A 57 9.07 -1.83 2.52
C ALA A 57 10.19 -2.76 2.97
N THR A 58 9.87 -4.04 3.12
CA THR A 58 10.77 -5.14 3.44
C THR A 58 10.55 -6.26 2.43
N PRO A 59 11.51 -7.20 2.27
CA PRO A 59 11.32 -8.36 1.40
C PRO A 59 10.05 -9.18 1.73
N ASP A 60 9.63 -9.17 2.99
CA ASP A 60 8.50 -9.94 3.51
C ASP A 60 7.17 -9.15 3.57
N GLY A 61 7.16 -7.88 3.11
CA GLY A 61 5.99 -7.00 3.14
C GLY A 61 6.28 -5.64 3.74
N ILE A 62 5.36 -5.07 4.52
CA ILE A 62 5.50 -3.74 5.11
C ILE A 62 5.76 -3.85 6.62
N LYS A 63 6.84 -3.24 7.09
CA LYS A 63 7.07 -3.01 8.52
C LYS A 63 6.45 -1.69 8.94
N LEU A 64 5.56 -1.72 9.93
CA LEU A 64 5.01 -0.53 10.57
C LEU A 64 5.78 -0.23 11.86
N THR A 65 6.22 1.02 11.99
CA THR A 65 6.64 1.60 13.28
C THR A 65 5.67 2.74 13.63
N SER A 66 5.12 2.73 14.84
CA SER A 66 4.32 3.85 15.35
C SER A 66 5.04 4.48 16.54
N VAL A 67 5.12 5.81 16.53
CA VAL A 67 5.59 6.62 17.66
C VAL A 67 4.56 7.69 17.91
N GLY A 68 4.00 7.70 19.11
CA GLY A 68 3.05 8.73 19.50
C GLY A 68 3.25 9.17 20.94
N THR A 69 2.54 10.24 21.27
CA THR A 69 2.56 10.87 22.58
C THR A 69 1.22 10.63 23.26
N ASP A 70 1.26 10.24 24.53
CA ASP A 70 0.06 10.04 25.33
C ASP A 70 -0.66 11.39 25.59
N PRO A 71 -1.84 11.38 26.22
CA PRO A 71 -2.58 12.62 26.47
C PRO A 71 -1.90 13.60 27.45
N LYS A 72 -0.88 13.18 28.19
CA LYS A 72 -0.17 13.97 29.21
C LYS A 72 1.10 14.65 28.68
N GLY A 73 1.64 14.18 27.55
CA GLY A 73 2.79 14.79 26.87
C GLY A 73 4.09 14.04 27.12
#